data_AF-A0A7Y2IK41-F1
#
_entry.id   AF-A0A7Y2IK41-F1
#
_cell.length_a   1.000
_cell.length_b   1.000
_cell.length_c   1.000
_cell.angle_alpha   90.00
_cell.angle_beta   90.00
_cell.angle_gamma   90.00
#
_symmetry.space_group_name_H-M   'P 1'
#
loop_
_entity.id
_entity.type
_entity.pdbx_description
1 polymer ?
#
loop_
_entity_poly.entity_id
_entity_poly.type
_entity_poly.pdbx_seq_one_letter_code
_entity_poly.pdbx_strand_id
1 'polypeptide(L)'
;MNVSRQYSTEEVGDIIDVASRLESLTKERKRQMRTGVTYEQLVEIASEFGISEEAVLRALDTSNAVAPATAAPSKAPRWSRLLRFHAATYATTMAGLTIIDIAEGEGLDWVWFPAAGWGIWLSFHALLNHYYRNR
;
A
#
# COMPACT_ATOMS: atom_id res chain seq x y z
N MET A 1 2.14 29.45 -22.11
CA MET A 1 1.35 30.58 -21.58
C MET A 1 0.35 30.01 -20.59
N ASN A 2 0.52 30.30 -19.30
CA ASN A 2 -0.38 29.84 -18.26
C ASN A 2 -1.38 30.98 -18.01
N VAL A 3 -2.62 30.84 -18.49
CA VAL A 3 -3.66 31.85 -18.31
C VAL A 3 -4.19 31.67 -16.89
N SER A 4 -3.78 32.53 -15.97
CA SER A 4 -4.35 32.59 -14.63
C SER A 4 -5.78 33.12 -14.74
N ARG A 5 -6.75 32.20 -14.76
CA ARG A 5 -8.17 32.53 -14.67
C ARG A 5 -8.45 33.16 -13.30
N GLN A 6 -9.02 34.36 -13.31
CA GLN A 6 -9.56 34.99 -12.09
C GLN A 6 -11.00 34.51 -11.92
N TYR A 7 -11.35 34.10 -10.70
CA TYR A 7 -12.69 33.63 -10.35
C TYR A 7 -13.40 34.72 -9.54
N SER A 8 -14.71 34.90 -9.77
CA SER A 8 -15.52 35.79 -8.93
C SER A 8 -15.76 35.15 -7.56
N THR A 9 -16.06 35.95 -6.54
CA THR A 9 -16.36 35.44 -5.18
C THR A 9 -17.54 34.48 -5.18
N GLU A 10 -18.52 34.70 -6.04
CA GLU A 10 -19.69 33.83 -6.23
C GLU A 10 -19.29 32.49 -6.87
N GLU A 11 -18.48 32.52 -7.94
CA GLU A 11 -17.96 31.32 -8.61
C GLU A 11 -17.08 30.48 -7.69
N VAL A 12 -16.30 31.12 -6.80
CA VAL A 12 -15.51 30.43 -5.77
C VAL A 12 -16.42 29.70 -4.78
N GLY A 13 -17.55 30.29 -4.39
CA GLY A 13 -18.52 29.66 -3.50
C GLY A 13 -19.11 28.37 -4.08
N ASP A 14 -19.54 28.43 -5.34
CA ASP A 14 -20.09 27.28 -6.06
C ASP A 14 -19.05 26.15 -6.21
N ILE A 15 -17.81 26.51 -6.55
CA ILE A 15 -16.72 25.54 -6.66
C ILE A 15 -16.47 24.83 -5.32
N ILE A 16 -16.50 25.55 -4.20
CA ILE A 16 -16.29 24.98 -2.87
C ILE A 16 -17.45 24.06 -2.47
N ASP A 17 -18.70 24.42 -2.77
CA ASP A 17 -19.85 23.55 -2.44
C ASP A 17 -19.80 22.24 -3.23
N VAL A 18 -19.50 22.32 -4.53
CA VAL A 18 -19.34 21.14 -5.38
C VAL A 18 -18.17 20.27 -4.90
N ALA A 19 -17.02 20.89 -4.59
CA ALA A 19 -15.86 20.16 -4.08
C ALA A 19 -16.16 19.46 -2.74
N SER A 20 -16.84 20.14 -1.82
CA SER A 20 -17.23 19.59 -0.51
C SER A 20 -18.20 18.41 -0.67
N ARG A 21 -19.16 18.51 -1.60
CA ARG A 21 -20.09 17.43 -1.92
C ARG A 21 -19.38 16.22 -2.55
N LEU A 22 -18.41 16.45 -3.42
CA LEU A 22 -17.62 15.36 -4.02
C LEU A 22 -16.73 14.67 -2.99
N GLU A 23 -16.16 15.43 -2.05
CA GLU A 23 -15.35 14.86 -0.98
C GLU A 23 -16.19 13.99 -0.03
N SER A 24 -17.40 14.44 0.34
CA SER A 24 -18.29 13.67 1.22
C SER A 24 -18.71 12.34 0.58
N LEU A 25 -19.10 12.35 -0.69
CA LEU A 25 -19.41 11.13 -1.45
C LEU A 25 -18.21 10.18 -1.55
N THR A 26 -17.01 10.73 -1.77
CA THR A 26 -15.78 9.93 -1.82
C THR A 26 -15.47 9.30 -0.46
N LYS A 27 -15.69 10.03 0.64
CA LYS A 27 -15.48 9.54 2.00
C LYS A 27 -16.49 8.45 2.38
N GLU A 28 -17.74 8.60 1.98
CA GLU A 28 -18.79 7.61 2.18
C GLU A 28 -18.52 6.33 1.39
N ARG A 29 -18.15 6.44 0.11
CA ARG A 29 -17.70 5.30 -0.70
C ARG A 29 -16.51 4.59 -0.08
N LYS A 30 -15.50 5.34 0.39
CA LYS A 30 -14.34 4.74 1.10
C LYS A 30 -14.75 4.02 2.39
N ARG A 31 -15.75 4.54 3.11
CA ARG A 31 -16.29 3.91 4.32
C ARG A 31 -17.00 2.59 3.96
N GLN A 32 -17.83 2.58 2.92
CA GLN A 32 -18.49 1.38 2.42
C GLN A 32 -17.49 0.32 1.94
N MET A 33 -16.44 0.72 1.20
CA MET A 33 -15.36 -0.19 0.80
C MET A 33 -14.58 -0.78 2.00
N ARG A 34 -14.55 -0.09 3.15
CA ARG A 34 -13.93 -0.61 4.38
C ARG A 34 -14.84 -1.58 5.14
N THR A 35 -16.15 -1.39 5.11
CA THR A 35 -17.12 -2.25 5.80
C THR A 35 -17.49 -3.49 5.01
N GLY A 36 -17.12 -3.54 3.73
CA GLY A 36 -17.48 -4.64 2.83
C GLY A 36 -18.90 -4.48 2.28
N VAL A 37 -19.24 -5.35 1.34
CA VAL A 37 -20.58 -5.45 0.73
C VAL A 37 -21.28 -6.62 1.42
N THR A 38 -22.55 -6.45 1.81
CA THR A 38 -23.31 -7.56 2.43
C THR A 38 -23.69 -8.60 1.37
N TYR A 39 -24.10 -9.80 1.81
CA TYR A 39 -24.55 -10.84 0.89
C TYR A 39 -25.75 -10.36 0.06
N GLU A 40 -26.69 -9.67 0.69
CA GLU A 40 -27.89 -9.13 0.04
C GLU A 40 -27.53 -8.11 -1.04
N GLN A 41 -26.60 -7.20 -0.74
CA GLN A 41 -26.09 -6.23 -1.71
C GLN A 41 -25.32 -6.90 -2.86
N LEU A 42 -24.59 -7.98 -2.57
CA LEU A 42 -23.89 -8.75 -3.60
C LEU A 42 -24.88 -9.43 -4.55
N VAL A 43 -25.96 -10.01 -4.02
CA VAL A 43 -27.04 -10.63 -4.82
C VAL A 43 -27.80 -9.57 -5.62
N GLU A 44 -28.11 -8.42 -5.01
CA GLU A 44 -28.74 -7.29 -5.69
C GLU A 44 -27.91 -6.83 -6.90
N ILE A 45 -26.62 -6.54 -6.69
CA ILE A 45 -25.70 -6.15 -7.77
C ILE A 45 -25.60 -7.26 -8.82
N ALA A 46 -25.46 -8.52 -8.41
CA ALA A 46 -25.37 -9.66 -9.33
C ALA A 46 -26.64 -9.80 -10.20
N SER A 47 -27.80 -9.53 -9.63
CA SER A 47 -29.08 -9.58 -10.34
C SER A 47 -29.19 -8.53 -11.45
N GLU A 48 -28.58 -7.35 -11.28
CA GLU A 48 -28.51 -6.32 -12.34
C GLU A 48 -27.78 -6.82 -13.59
N PHE A 49 -26.85 -7.77 -13.42
CA PHE A 49 -26.11 -8.41 -14.51
C PHE A 49 -26.75 -9.74 -14.97
N GLY A 50 -27.95 -10.07 -14.49
CA GLY A 50 -28.64 -11.32 -14.83
C GLY A 50 -28.00 -12.56 -14.19
N ILE A 51 -27.20 -12.39 -13.14
CA ILE A 51 -26.60 -13.51 -12.41
C ILE A 51 -27.58 -13.94 -11.33
N SER A 52 -27.97 -15.21 -11.35
CA SER A 52 -28.88 -15.81 -10.37
C SER A 52 -28.24 -15.92 -8.98
N GLU A 53 -29.03 -15.83 -7.92
CA GLU A 53 -28.57 -16.01 -6.54
C GLU A 53 -27.81 -17.34 -6.34
N GLU A 54 -28.28 -18.42 -6.97
CA GLU A 54 -27.65 -19.74 -6.90
C GLU A 54 -26.27 -19.79 -7.58
N ALA A 55 -26.02 -18.89 -8.53
CA ALA A 55 -24.70 -18.74 -9.14
C ALA A 55 -23.75 -17.97 -8.21
N VAL A 56 -24.27 -16.97 -7.48
CA VAL A 56 -23.53 -16.24 -6.43
C VAL A 56 -23.15 -17.19 -5.29
N LEU A 57 -24.09 -17.99 -4.80
CA LEU A 57 -23.85 -18.99 -3.75
C LEU A 57 -22.81 -20.03 -4.17
N ARG A 58 -22.92 -20.60 -5.38
CA ARG A 58 -21.93 -21.54 -5.90
C ARG A 58 -20.54 -20.92 -6.06
N ALA A 59 -20.47 -19.65 -6.47
CA ALA A 59 -19.21 -18.92 -6.55
C ALA A 59 -18.58 -18.69 -5.18
N LEU A 60 -19.38 -18.36 -4.16
CA LEU A 60 -18.93 -18.23 -2.77
C LEU A 60 -18.42 -19.56 -2.22
N ASP A 61 -19.18 -20.64 -2.40
CA ASP A 61 -18.78 -21.98 -1.96
C ASP A 61 -17.48 -22.43 -2.63
N THR A 62 -17.33 -22.17 -3.94
CA THR A 62 -16.10 -22.47 -4.67
C THR A 62 -14.93 -21.63 -4.17
N SER A 63 -15.15 -20.34 -3.89
CA SER A 63 -14.11 -19.45 -3.37
C SER A 63 -13.65 -19.86 -1.96
N ASN A 64 -14.58 -20.34 -1.12
CA ASN A 64 -14.31 -20.83 0.22
C ASN A 64 -13.67 -22.22 0.21
N ALA A 65 -14.05 -23.09 -0.73
CA ALA A 65 -13.47 -24.43 -0.88
C ALA A 65 -12.05 -24.40 -1.49
N VAL A 66 -11.74 -23.40 -2.32
CA VAL A 66 -10.39 -23.19 -2.89
C VAL A 66 -9.47 -22.41 -1.95
N ALA A 67 -10.00 -21.80 -0.88
CA ALA A 67 -9.16 -21.23 0.18
C ALA A 67 -8.56 -22.37 1.02
N PRO A 68 -7.26 -22.71 0.90
CA PRO A 68 -6.66 -23.63 1.85
C PRO A 68 -6.79 -23.03 3.25
N ALA A 69 -6.91 -23.89 4.27
CA ALA A 69 -7.00 -23.58 5.70
C ALA A 69 -5.79 -22.79 6.28
N THR A 70 -5.02 -22.13 5.43
CA THR A 70 -3.88 -21.27 5.73
C THR A 70 -3.90 -20.02 4.86
N ALA A 71 -4.94 -19.17 4.94
CA ALA A 71 -4.79 -17.73 4.77
C ALA A 71 -6.14 -17.03 4.94
N ALA A 72 -6.44 -16.60 6.17
CA ALA A 72 -6.85 -15.21 6.26
C ALA A 72 -5.84 -14.39 5.44
N PRO A 73 -6.23 -13.39 4.64
CA PRO A 73 -5.27 -12.37 4.25
C PRO A 73 -4.92 -11.66 5.55
N SER A 74 -4.00 -12.25 6.32
CA SER A 74 -3.21 -11.51 7.26
C SER A 74 -2.70 -10.38 6.39
N LYS A 75 -3.11 -9.17 6.74
CA LYS A 75 -2.49 -7.96 6.27
C LYS A 75 -1.08 -7.99 6.84
N ALA A 76 -0.26 -8.97 6.47
CA ALA A 76 1.17 -8.91 6.64
C ALA A 76 1.51 -7.60 5.95
N PRO A 77 1.87 -6.56 6.72
CA PRO A 77 1.89 -5.21 6.19
C PRO A 77 2.84 -5.26 5.00
N ARG A 78 2.38 -4.77 3.83
CA ARG A 78 3.16 -4.75 2.57
C ARG A 78 4.61 -4.25 2.80
N TRP A 79 4.77 -3.42 3.82
CA TRP A 79 6.01 -2.94 4.43
C TRP A 79 7.03 -4.02 4.79
N SER A 80 6.62 -5.18 5.30
CA SER A 80 7.53 -6.27 5.68
C SER A 80 8.25 -6.89 4.48
N ARG A 81 7.60 -6.94 3.31
CA ARG A 81 8.19 -7.45 2.07
C ARG A 81 9.17 -6.44 1.46
N LEU A 82 8.82 -5.15 1.50
CA LEU A 82 9.69 -4.04 1.10
C LEU A 82 10.95 -3.99 1.97
N LEU A 83 10.80 -4.13 3.30
CA LEU A 83 11.92 -4.14 4.24
C LEU A 83 12.88 -5.31 3.98
N ARG A 84 12.35 -6.51 3.70
CA ARG A 84 13.16 -7.69 3.35
C ARG A 84 13.93 -7.50 2.05
N PHE A 85 13.27 -6.99 1.01
CA PHE A 85 13.93 -6.72 -0.27
C PHE A 85 15.06 -5.70 -0.08
N HIS A 86 14.77 -4.62 0.66
CA HIS A 86 15.74 -3.57 0.90
C HIS A 86 16.93 -4.03 1.76
N ALA A 87 16.69 -4.85 2.78
CA ALA A 87 17.75 -5.47 3.57
C ALA A 87 18.62 -6.43 2.72
N ALA A 88 18.01 -7.19 1.81
CA ALA A 88 18.75 -8.06 0.89
C ALA A 88 19.60 -7.25 -0.11
N THR A 89 19.06 -6.16 -0.67
CA THR A 89 19.84 -5.24 -1.52
C THR A 89 21.00 -4.63 -0.74
N TYR A 90 20.78 -4.13 0.48
CA TYR A 90 21.83 -3.57 1.33
C TYR A 90 22.93 -4.60 1.62
N ALA A 91 22.56 -5.82 2.03
CA ALA A 91 23.52 -6.89 2.29
C ALA A 91 24.35 -7.26 1.04
N THR A 92 23.70 -7.31 -0.13
CA THR A 92 24.36 -7.63 -1.40
C THR A 92 25.34 -6.53 -1.81
N THR A 93 24.93 -5.27 -1.73
CA THR A 93 25.78 -4.11 -2.03
C THR A 93 26.97 -4.06 -1.08
N MET A 94 26.76 -4.21 0.22
CA MET A 94 27.83 -4.19 1.21
C MET A 94 28.82 -5.35 1.01
N ALA A 95 28.34 -6.56 0.74
CA ALA A 95 29.20 -7.70 0.43
C ALA A 95 30.05 -7.45 -0.83
N GLY A 96 29.47 -6.87 -1.88
CA GLY A 96 30.19 -6.49 -3.09
C GLY A 96 31.28 -5.44 -2.84
N LEU A 97 30.95 -4.38 -2.11
CA LEU A 97 31.91 -3.33 -1.75
C LEU A 97 33.06 -3.88 -0.89
N THR A 98 32.78 -4.76 0.06
CA THR A 98 33.82 -5.42 0.87
C THR A 98 34.74 -6.30 0.04
N ILE A 99 34.22 -7.02 -0.97
CA ILE A 99 35.07 -7.84 -1.85
C ILE A 99 35.99 -6.96 -2.70
N ILE A 100 35.48 -5.85 -3.23
CA ILE A 100 36.26 -4.89 -4.01
C ILE A 100 37.37 -4.27 -3.14
N ASP A 101 37.02 -3.84 -1.93
CA ASP A 101 37.94 -3.26 -0.95
C ASP A 101 39.11 -4.22 -0.60
N ILE A 102 38.79 -5.49 -0.33
CA ILE A 102 39.81 -6.54 -0.09
C ILE A 102 40.72 -6.74 -1.32
N ALA A 103 40.18 -6.63 -2.53
CA ALA A 103 40.92 -6.83 -3.77
C ALA A 103 41.83 -5.65 -4.12
N GLU A 104 41.44 -4.42 -3.78
CA GLU A 104 42.20 -3.20 -4.07
C GLU A 104 43.23 -2.86 -2.97
N GLY A 105 43.08 -3.41 -1.76
CA GLY A 105 44.06 -3.28 -0.68
C GLY A 105 44.13 -1.88 -0.05
N GLU A 106 43.23 -0.98 -0.45
CA GLU A 106 43.02 0.32 0.17
C GLU A 106 42.15 0.11 1.42
N GLY A 107 42.58 0.63 2.58
CA GLY A 107 41.91 0.36 3.85
C GLY A 107 40.43 0.76 3.89
N LEU A 108 39.68 0.10 4.79
CA LEU A 108 38.23 0.11 5.00
C LEU A 108 37.51 1.48 5.06
N ASP A 109 38.21 2.61 5.02
CA ASP A 109 37.72 3.93 5.39
C ASP A 109 36.60 4.47 4.47
N TRP A 110 36.63 4.14 3.18
CA TRP A 110 35.64 4.64 2.22
C TRP A 110 34.34 3.81 2.19
N VAL A 111 34.40 2.53 2.55
CA VAL A 111 33.24 1.62 2.61
C VAL A 111 32.26 2.02 3.73
N TRP A 112 32.75 2.70 4.77
CA TRP A 112 31.91 3.17 5.88
C TRP A 112 30.91 4.26 5.48
N PHE A 113 31.17 5.05 4.45
CA PHE A 113 30.25 6.11 4.00
C PHE A 113 28.90 5.57 3.48
N PRO A 114 28.87 4.63 2.52
CA PRO A 114 27.63 3.99 2.11
C PRO A 114 27.04 3.12 3.25
N ALA A 115 27.88 2.48 4.06
CA ALA A 115 27.43 1.69 5.22
C ALA A 115 26.61 2.53 6.21
N ALA A 116 27.15 3.69 6.60
CA ALA A 116 26.54 4.59 7.57
C ALA A 116 25.32 5.30 6.96
N GLY A 117 25.45 5.84 5.74
CA GLY A 117 24.34 6.54 5.07
C GLY A 117 23.12 5.64 4.87
N TRP A 118 23.32 4.46 4.31
CA TRP A 118 22.22 3.54 3.99
C TRP A 118 21.80 2.69 5.18
N GLY A 119 22.73 2.34 6.08
CA GLY A 119 22.44 1.56 7.30
C GLY A 119 21.61 2.33 8.34
N ILE A 120 21.86 3.63 8.50
CA ILE A 120 21.04 4.50 9.37
C ILE A 120 19.59 4.58 8.84
N TRP A 121 19.43 4.73 7.53
CA TRP A 121 18.11 4.79 6.89
C TRP A 121 17.33 3.47 7.07
N LEU A 122 18.00 2.32 6.95
CA LEU A 122 17.44 0.99 7.19
C LEU A 122 16.96 0.83 8.64
N SER A 123 17.79 1.27 9.59
CA SER A 123 17.49 1.19 11.03
C SER A 123 16.25 2.01 11.38
N PHE A 124 16.10 3.20 10.79
CA PHE A 124 14.93 4.06 10.99
C PHE A 124 13.64 3.43 10.45
N HIS A 125 13.70 2.81 9.27
CA HIS A 125 12.57 2.08 8.68
C HIS A 125 12.17 0.86 9.52
N ALA A 126 13.14 0.13 10.05
CA ALA A 126 12.88 -1.00 10.93
C ALA A 126 12.23 -0.56 12.25
N LEU A 127 12.71 0.55 12.85
CA LEU A 127 12.16 1.11 14.09
C LEU A 127 10.72 1.58 13.90
N LEU A 128 10.43 2.32 12.83
CA LEU A 128 9.08 2.76 12.50
C LEU A 128 8.15 1.56 12.28
N ASN A 129 8.59 0.56 11.54
CA ASN A 129 7.81 -0.64 11.30
C ASN A 129 7.53 -1.43 12.59
N HIS A 130 8.49 -1.51 13.51
CA HIS A 130 8.28 -2.11 14.84
C HIS A 130 7.27 -1.32 15.67
N TYR A 131 7.39 0.01 15.69
CA TYR A 131 6.50 0.91 16.42
C TYR A 131 5.04 0.81 15.94
N TYR A 132 4.81 0.83 14.63
CA TYR A 132 3.46 0.72 14.05
C TYR A 132 2.82 -0.67 14.20
N ARG A 133 3.61 -1.72 14.49
CA ARG A 133 3.10 -3.07 14.67
C ARG A 133 2.64 -3.38 16.10
N ASN A 134 3.09 -2.58 17.08
CA ASN A 134 2.85 -2.80 18.51
C ASN A 134 1.91 -1.74 19.15
N ARG A 135 1.20 -0.96 18.34
CA ARG A 135 0.13 -0.03 18.74
C ARG A 135 -1.20 -0.51 18.17
#